data_AF-A0A7W3LYA7-F1
#
_entry.id   AF-A0A7W3LYA7-F1
#
_cell.length_a   1.000
_cell.length_b   1.000
_cell.length_c   1.000
_cell.angle_alpha   90.00
_cell.angle_beta   90.00
_cell.angle_gamma   90.00
#
_symmetry.space_group_name_H-M   'P 1'
#
loop_
_entity.id
_entity.type
_entity.pdbx_description
1 polymer ?
#
loop_
_entity_poly.entity_id
_entity_poly.type
_entity_poly.pdbx_seq_one_letter_code
_entity_poly.pdbx_strand_id
1 'polypeptide(L)'
;MINEAHGRSAVDHAPSAPAPGHRLRSGFDTPEAFAEHHRPDRSTSHALRRTYPGPTDQRLLRDIARPVHSGIAGAFANDWLRAAFVEALVSDERLPDVITTRHDLDLMFCGQSSQVIAHGFNERLHVFEALEEVVEHLEAKADDIRSGQAAPTTVWFATPGDDADVIHQTIEYWAGLDLIALFHGNWSHGPNRHPQPAHRPTLHAQLFTTQPVSESIALLQQSD
;
A
#
# COMPACT_ATOMS: atom_id res chain seq x y z
N MET A 1 -51.73 -29.90 -1.04
CA MET A 1 -51.14 -30.84 -2.02
C MET A 1 -49.69 -31.02 -1.65
N ILE A 2 -49.33 -32.26 -1.35
CA ILE A 2 -48.05 -32.75 -0.85
C ILE A 2 -47.19 -33.07 -2.08
N ASN A 3 -45.90 -32.73 -2.06
CA ASN A 3 -44.90 -33.45 -2.85
C ASN A 3 -43.55 -33.40 -2.15
N GLU A 4 -43.25 -34.50 -1.48
CA GLU A 4 -41.92 -34.97 -1.11
C GLU A 4 -41.17 -35.50 -2.35
N ALA A 5 -39.84 -35.37 -2.38
CA ALA A 5 -38.86 -36.36 -2.86
C ALA A 5 -37.47 -35.69 -2.90
N HIS A 6 -36.57 -35.97 -1.95
CA HIS A 6 -35.61 -37.08 -1.94
C HIS A 6 -34.55 -37.02 -3.07
N GLY A 7 -33.29 -36.84 -2.66
CA GLY A 7 -32.13 -36.97 -3.54
C GLY A 7 -30.80 -36.80 -2.80
N ARG A 8 -30.51 -37.70 -1.84
CA ARG A 8 -29.15 -37.88 -1.27
C ARG A 8 -28.25 -38.54 -2.32
N SER A 9 -27.01 -38.10 -2.46
CA SER A 9 -25.91 -39.03 -2.76
C SER A 9 -24.58 -38.48 -2.24
N ALA A 10 -24.10 -39.12 -1.18
CA ALA A 10 -22.74 -39.01 -0.68
C ALA A 10 -21.83 -39.88 -1.54
N VAL A 11 -20.61 -39.42 -1.83
CA VAL A 11 -19.53 -40.28 -2.30
C VAL A 11 -18.29 -39.95 -1.47
N ASP A 12 -18.06 -40.78 -0.47
CA ASP A 12 -16.79 -40.97 0.24
C ASP A 12 -15.76 -41.54 -0.73
N HIS A 13 -14.62 -40.88 -0.92
CA HIS A 13 -13.39 -41.53 -1.38
C HIS A 13 -12.15 -40.83 -0.77
N ALA A 14 -11.59 -41.49 0.24
CA ALA A 14 -10.17 -41.52 0.58
C ALA A 14 -9.81 -43.01 0.78
N PRO A 15 -8.55 -43.44 0.94
CA PRO A 15 -7.26 -42.73 0.88
C PRO A 15 -6.23 -43.45 -0.03
N SER A 16 -5.06 -42.85 -0.27
CA SER A 16 -3.83 -43.62 -0.52
C SER A 16 -2.56 -42.78 -0.34
N ALA A 17 -1.74 -43.18 0.63
CA ALA A 17 -0.31 -42.89 0.72
C ALA A 17 0.44 -44.23 0.66
N PRO A 18 1.55 -44.29 -0.07
CA PRO A 18 2.84 -44.75 0.49
C PRO A 18 4.00 -43.91 -0.08
N ALA A 19 5.25 -43.85 0.40
CA ALA A 19 6.05 -44.43 1.47
C ALA A 19 7.42 -43.68 1.45
N PRO A 20 8.31 -43.86 2.44
CA PRO A 20 9.49 -43.03 2.64
C PRO A 20 10.72 -43.53 1.86
N GLY A 21 11.51 -42.60 1.31
CA GLY A 21 12.80 -42.87 0.69
C GLY A 21 13.97 -42.47 1.59
N HIS A 22 14.63 -43.46 2.18
CA HIS A 22 15.96 -43.34 2.78
C HIS A 22 17.03 -43.08 1.70
N ARG A 23 17.97 -42.16 1.95
CA ARG A 23 19.36 -42.33 1.49
C ARG A 23 20.37 -41.72 2.46
N LEU A 24 21.35 -42.56 2.74
CA LEU A 24 22.50 -42.45 3.64
C LEU A 24 23.73 -41.83 2.93
N ARG A 25 24.63 -41.26 3.74
CA ARG A 25 26.11 -41.16 3.56
C ARG A 25 26.58 -40.22 2.43
N SER A 26 27.75 -39.58 2.43
CA SER A 26 29.05 -39.63 3.13
C SER A 26 29.64 -38.22 2.89
N GLY A 27 30.21 -37.48 3.83
CA GLY A 27 31.54 -37.72 4.39
C GLY A 27 32.62 -37.60 3.31
N PHE A 28 33.27 -36.44 3.20
CA PHE A 28 34.67 -36.32 2.76
C PHE A 28 35.31 -35.04 3.30
N ASP A 29 36.41 -35.26 4.00
CA ASP A 29 37.29 -34.30 4.64
C ASP A 29 38.06 -33.41 3.66
N THR A 30 38.35 -32.21 4.16
CA THR A 30 39.34 -31.24 3.70
C THR A 30 40.75 -31.87 3.63
N PRO A 31 41.67 -31.29 2.83
CA PRO A 31 42.72 -30.52 3.50
C PRO A 31 43.17 -29.24 2.78
N GLU A 32 43.60 -28.31 3.65
CA GLU A 32 44.57 -27.24 3.51
C GLU A 32 45.29 -27.04 2.16
N ALA A 33 45.23 -25.80 1.67
CA ALA A 33 46.36 -25.19 0.99
C ALA A 33 46.51 -23.73 1.42
N PHE A 34 47.68 -23.45 2.01
CA PHE A 34 48.21 -22.14 2.33
C PHE A 34 48.24 -21.22 1.10
N ALA A 35 47.73 -19.99 1.25
CA ALA A 35 48.20 -18.85 0.48
C ALA A 35 48.15 -17.59 1.34
N GLU A 36 49.35 -17.16 1.66
CA GLU A 36 49.75 -15.94 2.33
C GLU A 36 49.40 -14.68 1.52
N HIS A 37 49.32 -13.56 2.23
CA HIS A 37 49.38 -12.17 1.73
C HIS A 37 48.13 -11.62 1.04
N HIS A 38 47.30 -10.94 1.82
CA HIS A 38 47.11 -9.48 1.68
C HIS A 38 46.32 -9.00 2.89
N ARG A 39 46.94 -8.18 3.76
CA ARG A 39 46.20 -7.38 4.74
C ARG A 39 45.52 -6.25 3.97
N PRO A 40 44.19 -6.18 3.86
CA PRO A 40 43.54 -4.96 3.45
C PRO A 40 43.61 -3.97 4.61
N ASP A 41 44.12 -2.81 4.27
CA ASP A 41 44.17 -1.59 5.03
C ASP A 41 42.86 -1.36 5.79
N ARG A 42 42.94 -1.09 7.10
CA ARG A 42 41.82 -0.61 7.93
C ARG A 42 41.55 0.87 7.58
N SER A 43 41.27 1.13 6.32
CA SER A 43 40.64 2.36 5.87
C SER A 43 39.18 2.30 6.28
N THR A 44 38.88 2.97 7.40
CA THR A 44 37.66 3.77 7.57
C THR A 44 36.42 3.25 6.83
N SER A 45 35.94 2.07 7.24
CA SER A 45 34.53 1.74 7.14
C SER A 45 33.74 2.60 8.13
N HIS A 46 33.75 3.91 7.91
CA HIS A 46 32.56 4.74 8.13
C HIS A 46 31.55 4.28 7.08
N ALA A 47 31.10 3.02 7.22
CA ALA A 47 29.84 2.59 6.68
C ALA A 47 28.86 3.63 7.21
N LEU A 48 28.32 4.41 6.28
CA LEU A 48 27.03 5.06 6.44
C LEU A 48 26.10 3.95 6.94
N ARG A 49 26.02 3.79 8.26
CA ARG A 49 24.84 3.25 8.91
C ARG A 49 23.75 4.24 8.50
N ARG A 50 23.18 4.02 7.31
CA ARG A 50 21.81 4.38 7.03
C ARG A 50 21.05 3.77 8.18
N THR A 51 20.77 4.60 9.18
CA THR A 51 19.69 4.36 10.11
C THR A 51 18.46 4.27 9.25
N TYR A 52 18.15 3.06 8.81
CA TYR A 52 16.84 2.73 8.33
C TYR A 52 15.91 3.02 9.51
N PRO A 53 14.94 3.93 9.33
CA PRO A 53 13.96 4.16 10.37
C PRO A 53 13.29 2.81 10.68
N GLY A 54 13.21 2.50 11.98
CA GLY A 54 12.55 1.29 12.46
C GLY A 54 11.03 1.32 12.24
N PRO A 55 10.27 0.32 12.74
CA PRO A 55 8.87 0.02 12.37
C PRO A 55 7.80 1.05 12.80
N THR A 56 8.06 2.36 12.73
CA THR A 56 7.20 3.43 13.26
C THR A 56 6.79 4.46 12.20
N ASP A 57 6.85 4.11 10.92
CA ASP A 57 6.92 5.07 9.83
C ASP A 57 5.59 5.40 9.13
N GLN A 58 4.45 4.89 9.59
CA GLN A 58 3.12 5.41 9.17
C GLN A 58 2.77 6.77 9.83
N ARG A 59 3.72 7.70 9.94
CA ARG A 59 3.45 8.98 10.62
C ARG A 59 2.65 9.91 9.74
N LEU A 60 3.03 10.09 8.48
CA LEU A 60 2.40 11.12 7.67
C LEU A 60 0.96 10.74 7.36
N LEU A 61 0.68 9.50 6.92
CA LEU A 61 -0.67 9.05 6.62
C LEU A 61 -1.57 9.20 7.84
N ARG A 62 -1.12 8.76 9.02
CA ARG A 62 -1.90 8.92 10.27
C ARG A 62 -2.06 10.38 10.68
N ASP A 63 -1.04 11.21 10.48
CA ASP A 63 -1.07 12.62 10.83
C ASP A 63 -2.01 13.42 9.90
N ILE A 64 -2.06 13.08 8.61
CA ILE A 64 -2.94 13.76 7.65
C ILE A 64 -4.36 13.21 7.67
N ALA A 65 -4.53 11.91 7.99
CA ALA A 65 -5.81 11.24 8.11
C ALA A 65 -6.56 11.56 9.42
N ARG A 66 -6.09 12.52 10.24
CA ARG A 66 -6.74 12.89 11.51
C ARG A 66 -6.96 14.39 11.63
N PRO A 67 -8.19 14.92 11.42
CA PRO A 67 -9.44 14.16 11.39
C PRO A 67 -9.55 13.30 10.13
N VAL A 68 -10.31 12.21 10.25
CA VAL A 68 -10.59 11.29 9.14
C VAL A 68 -11.26 12.11 8.04
N HIS A 69 -10.88 11.83 6.79
CA HIS A 69 -11.37 12.54 5.60
C HIS A 69 -10.90 14.00 5.57
N SER A 70 -9.80 14.27 4.87
CA SER A 70 -9.20 15.62 4.84
C SER A 70 -8.93 16.10 3.43
N GLY A 71 -9.27 17.37 3.16
CA GLY A 71 -8.77 18.11 2.01
C GLY A 71 -7.32 18.53 2.23
N ILE A 72 -6.48 18.37 1.22
CA ILE A 72 -5.08 18.75 1.23
C ILE A 72 -4.86 19.79 0.13
N ALA A 73 -4.62 21.04 0.53
CA ALA A 73 -4.58 22.17 -0.39
C ALA A 73 -3.35 23.06 -0.18
N GLY A 74 -2.91 23.74 -1.24
CA GLY A 74 -1.78 24.67 -1.21
C GLY A 74 -0.55 24.13 -1.93
N ALA A 75 0.54 24.91 -1.88
CA ALA A 75 1.73 24.70 -2.73
C ALA A 75 2.42 23.34 -2.53
N PHE A 76 2.25 22.71 -1.37
CA PHE A 76 2.90 21.44 -1.01
C PHE A 76 1.92 20.26 -0.97
N ALA A 77 0.69 20.43 -1.47
CA ALA A 77 -0.35 19.39 -1.41
C ALA A 77 0.07 18.11 -2.13
N ASN A 78 0.58 18.23 -3.36
CA ASN A 78 1.03 17.09 -4.15
C ASN A 78 2.15 16.31 -3.47
N ASP A 79 3.12 16.99 -2.86
CA ASP A 79 4.23 16.33 -2.17
C ASP A 79 3.74 15.51 -0.98
N TRP A 80 2.78 16.05 -0.22
CA TRP A 80 2.18 15.36 0.92
C TRP A 80 1.32 14.18 0.48
N LEU A 81 0.50 14.34 -0.56
CA LEU A 81 -0.34 13.26 -1.08
C LEU A 81 0.50 12.12 -1.67
N ARG A 82 1.56 12.42 -2.44
CA ARG A 82 2.50 11.40 -2.93
C ARG A 82 3.16 10.66 -1.78
N ALA A 83 3.64 11.38 -0.78
CA ALA A 83 4.29 10.78 0.37
C ALA A 83 3.34 9.85 1.14
N ALA A 84 2.09 10.28 1.36
CA ALA A 84 1.08 9.45 2.02
C ALA A 84 0.63 8.26 1.17
N PHE A 85 0.48 8.43 -0.15
CA PHE A 85 0.17 7.35 -1.09
C PHE A 85 1.24 6.27 -1.04
N VAL A 86 2.51 6.68 -1.04
CA VAL A 86 3.64 5.76 -0.94
C VAL A 86 3.73 5.09 0.42
N GLU A 87 3.54 5.86 1.50
CA GLU A 87 3.53 5.32 2.86
C GLU A 87 2.44 4.26 3.03
N ALA A 88 1.25 4.50 2.45
CA ALA A 88 0.16 3.52 2.39
C ALA A 88 0.58 2.25 1.60
N LEU A 89 1.36 2.40 0.54
CA LEU A 89 1.79 1.27 -0.28
C LEU A 89 3.00 0.51 0.25
N VAL A 90 3.81 1.04 1.16
CA VAL A 90 5.09 0.39 1.53
C VAL A 90 5.17 0.02 3.02
N SER A 91 4.27 0.52 3.87
CA SER A 91 4.45 0.35 5.32
C SER A 91 3.90 -0.97 5.90
N ASP A 92 4.78 -1.69 6.61
CA ASP A 92 4.78 -3.14 6.88
C ASP A 92 3.63 -3.69 7.77
N GLU A 93 3.10 -2.94 8.73
CA GLU A 93 2.32 -3.60 9.81
C GLU A 93 0.89 -4.01 9.44
N ARG A 94 0.23 -3.32 8.49
CA ARG A 94 -1.14 -3.58 8.02
C ARG A 94 -1.40 -2.89 6.69
N LEU A 95 -0.60 -3.20 5.67
CA LEU A 95 -0.64 -2.57 4.34
C LEU A 95 -2.10 -2.31 3.89
N PRO A 96 -2.56 -1.04 3.87
CA PRO A 96 -3.93 -0.73 3.47
C PRO A 96 -4.16 -1.02 1.99
N ASP A 97 -5.42 -1.22 1.63
CA ASP A 97 -5.83 -1.16 0.23
C ASP A 97 -5.91 0.31 -0.19
N VAL A 98 -5.26 0.64 -1.28
CA VAL A 98 -5.17 2.00 -1.81
C VAL A 98 -6.01 2.10 -3.06
N ILE A 99 -7.02 2.97 -3.02
CA ILE A 99 -7.98 3.15 -4.11
C ILE A 99 -7.85 4.56 -4.66
N THR A 100 -7.86 4.69 -5.98
CA THR A 100 -7.85 5.99 -6.66
C THR A 100 -8.33 5.86 -8.11
N THR A 101 -8.53 6.98 -8.79
CA THR A 101 -8.73 7.00 -10.25
C THR A 101 -7.39 7.24 -10.97
N ARG A 102 -7.30 6.85 -12.25
CA ARG A 102 -6.14 7.20 -13.09
C ARG A 102 -5.97 8.72 -13.18
N HIS A 103 -7.07 9.45 -13.28
CA HIS A 103 -7.07 10.91 -13.32
C HIS A 103 -6.43 11.51 -12.06
N ASP A 104 -6.88 11.08 -10.87
CA ASP A 104 -6.34 11.57 -9.60
C ASP A 104 -4.87 11.18 -9.42
N LEU A 105 -4.50 9.98 -9.87
CA LEU A 105 -3.11 9.53 -9.85
C LEU A 105 -2.23 10.38 -10.77
N ASP A 106 -2.72 10.77 -11.96
CA ASP A 106 -2.01 11.67 -12.86
C ASP A 106 -1.89 13.08 -12.29
N LEU A 107 -2.90 13.59 -11.59
CA LEU A 107 -2.81 14.88 -10.89
C LEU A 107 -1.74 14.84 -9.81
N MET A 108 -1.73 13.79 -8.99
CA MET A 108 -0.73 13.62 -7.94
C MET A 108 0.67 13.48 -8.54
N PHE A 109 0.86 12.63 -9.56
CA PHE A 109 2.18 12.27 -10.10
C PHE A 109 2.54 12.99 -11.43
N CYS A 110 1.90 14.12 -11.72
CA CYS A 110 2.16 14.93 -12.92
C CYS A 110 2.16 14.12 -14.24
N GLY A 111 1.16 13.26 -14.43
CA GLY A 111 1.01 12.44 -15.64
C GLY A 111 1.83 11.14 -15.66
N GLN A 112 2.43 10.75 -14.54
CA GLN A 112 3.26 9.54 -14.44
C GLN A 112 2.50 8.32 -13.87
N SER A 113 1.16 8.29 -13.93
CA SER A 113 0.34 7.17 -13.41
C SER A 113 0.77 5.82 -13.95
N SER A 114 1.08 5.72 -15.25
CA SER A 114 1.48 4.47 -15.89
C SER A 114 2.75 3.86 -15.29
N GLN A 115 3.70 4.70 -14.85
CA GLN A 115 4.91 4.23 -14.18
C GLN A 115 4.56 3.66 -12.81
N VAL A 116 3.77 4.40 -12.03
CA VAL A 116 3.30 3.97 -10.70
C VAL A 116 2.57 2.63 -10.77
N ILE A 117 1.64 2.48 -11.72
CA ILE A 117 0.86 1.24 -11.92
C ILE A 117 1.77 0.08 -12.32
N ALA A 118 2.74 0.31 -13.22
CA ALA A 118 3.65 -0.71 -13.70
C ALA A 118 4.53 -1.32 -12.60
N HIS A 119 4.75 -0.60 -11.49
CA HIS A 119 5.53 -1.12 -10.36
C HIS A 119 4.82 -2.20 -9.53
N GLY A 120 3.55 -2.50 -9.81
CA GLY A 120 2.89 -3.75 -9.39
C GLY A 120 2.84 -3.93 -7.87
N PHE A 121 2.12 -3.05 -7.16
CA PHE A 121 1.99 -3.07 -5.70
C PHE A 121 1.13 -4.23 -5.15
N ASN A 122 1.43 -5.48 -5.52
CA ASN A 122 0.85 -6.73 -5.01
C ASN A 122 -0.67 -6.67 -4.79
N GLU A 123 -1.43 -6.28 -5.82
CA GLU A 123 -2.91 -6.22 -5.80
C GLU A 123 -3.53 -5.19 -4.83
N ARG A 124 -2.73 -4.40 -4.09
CA ARG A 124 -3.22 -3.42 -3.10
C ARG A 124 -3.55 -2.06 -3.68
N LEU A 125 -2.97 -1.73 -4.83
CA LEU A 125 -3.30 -0.51 -5.56
C LEU A 125 -4.41 -0.82 -6.55
N HIS A 126 -5.60 -0.33 -6.27
CA HIS A 126 -6.75 -0.39 -7.17
C HIS A 126 -6.89 0.96 -7.88
N VAL A 127 -6.60 0.97 -9.18
CA VAL A 127 -6.76 2.14 -10.03
C VAL A 127 -7.93 1.91 -10.97
N PHE A 128 -8.89 2.80 -10.92
CA PHE A 128 -10.09 2.80 -11.76
C PHE A 128 -10.01 3.92 -12.81
N GLU A 129 -10.80 3.83 -13.87
CA GLU A 129 -10.83 4.86 -14.90
C GLU A 129 -11.79 6.00 -14.51
N ALA A 130 -12.85 5.70 -13.74
CA ALA A 130 -13.88 6.66 -13.35
C ALA A 130 -14.19 6.64 -11.84
N LEU A 131 -14.73 7.75 -11.34
CA LEU A 131 -15.23 7.86 -9.96
C LEU A 131 -16.37 6.88 -9.68
N GLU A 132 -17.27 6.65 -10.64
CA GLU A 132 -18.38 5.70 -10.50
C GLU A 132 -17.89 4.29 -10.15
N GLU A 133 -16.84 3.82 -10.84
CA GLU A 133 -16.23 2.51 -10.58
C GLU A 133 -15.60 2.44 -9.18
N VAL A 134 -14.99 3.55 -8.73
CA VAL A 134 -14.44 3.65 -7.36
C VAL A 134 -15.56 3.54 -6.33
N VAL A 135 -16.67 4.26 -6.54
CA VAL A 135 -17.82 4.26 -5.63
C VAL A 135 -18.44 2.86 -5.58
N GLU A 136 -18.72 2.24 -6.72
CA GLU A 136 -19.25 0.86 -6.78
C GLU A 136 -18.35 -0.12 -6.04
N HIS A 137 -17.03 -0.04 -6.27
CA HIS A 137 -16.07 -0.91 -5.59
C HIS A 137 -16.06 -0.67 -4.07
N LEU A 138 -16.06 0.59 -3.64
CA LEU A 138 -16.10 0.95 -2.22
C LEU A 138 -17.40 0.48 -1.56
N GLU A 139 -18.55 0.63 -2.21
CA GLU A 139 -19.84 0.18 -1.67
C GLU A 139 -19.88 -1.34 -1.52
N ALA A 140 -19.49 -2.07 -2.57
CA ALA A 140 -19.41 -3.54 -2.54
C ALA A 140 -18.48 -4.04 -1.42
N LYS A 141 -17.30 -3.41 -1.27
CA LYS A 141 -16.34 -3.74 -0.22
C LYS A 141 -16.88 -3.46 1.18
N ALA A 142 -17.59 -2.34 1.37
CA ALA A 142 -18.23 -2.06 2.65
C ALA A 142 -19.31 -3.08 3.00
N ASP A 143 -20.09 -3.55 2.03
CA ASP A 143 -21.07 -4.61 2.23
C ASP A 143 -20.43 -5.94 2.62
N ASP A 144 -19.33 -6.31 1.98
CA ASP A 144 -18.53 -7.48 2.35
C ASP A 144 -18.04 -7.38 3.80
N ILE A 145 -17.52 -6.22 4.21
CA ILE A 145 -17.06 -6.00 5.60
C ILE A 145 -18.23 -6.12 6.59
N ARG A 146 -19.39 -5.51 6.29
CA ARG A 146 -20.58 -5.61 7.15
C ARG A 146 -21.12 -7.03 7.24
N SER A 147 -20.92 -7.84 6.19
CA SER A 147 -21.27 -9.27 6.20
C SER A 147 -20.33 -10.12 7.07
N GLY A 148 -19.27 -9.52 7.61
CA GLY A 148 -18.32 -10.15 8.53
C GLY A 148 -16.99 -10.53 7.90
N GLN A 149 -16.73 -10.13 6.65
CA GLN A 149 -15.41 -10.32 6.05
C GLN A 149 -14.40 -9.37 6.69
N ALA A 150 -13.22 -9.89 7.02
CA ALA A 150 -12.11 -9.06 7.46
C ALA A 150 -11.51 -8.36 6.23
N ALA A 151 -11.33 -7.05 6.32
CA ALA A 151 -10.62 -6.26 5.32
C ALA A 151 -9.56 -5.38 6.00
N PRO A 152 -8.45 -5.07 5.31
CA PRO A 152 -7.51 -4.07 5.79
C PRO A 152 -8.16 -2.67 5.77
N THR A 153 -7.51 -1.72 6.43
CA THR A 153 -7.83 -0.29 6.28
C THR A 153 -7.85 0.07 4.80
N THR A 154 -8.84 0.86 4.38
CA THR A 154 -8.95 1.34 3.01
C THR A 154 -8.54 2.81 2.97
N VAL A 155 -7.62 3.17 2.08
CA VAL A 155 -7.20 4.55 1.84
C VAL A 155 -7.63 4.95 0.45
N TRP A 156 -8.46 5.99 0.36
CA TRP A 156 -8.99 6.50 -0.89
C TRP A 156 -8.41 7.88 -1.19
N PHE A 157 -7.78 8.03 -2.35
CA PHE A 157 -7.31 9.31 -2.87
C PHE A 157 -8.22 9.78 -4.00
N ALA A 158 -8.77 10.99 -3.88
CA ALA A 158 -9.70 11.57 -4.85
C ALA A 158 -9.54 13.10 -4.99
N THR A 159 -10.08 13.64 -6.07
CA THR A 159 -10.30 15.08 -6.24
C THR A 159 -11.81 15.36 -6.18
N PRO A 160 -12.34 16.11 -5.18
CA PRO A 160 -13.78 16.27 -4.96
C PRO A 160 -14.56 16.82 -6.16
N GLY A 161 -13.99 17.78 -6.89
CA GLY A 161 -14.57 18.31 -8.13
C GLY A 161 -16.03 18.72 -8.01
N ASP A 162 -16.79 18.48 -9.08
CA ASP A 162 -18.24 18.70 -9.15
C ASP A 162 -19.03 17.58 -8.43
N ASP A 163 -18.43 16.40 -8.25
CA ASP A 163 -19.04 15.20 -7.66
C ASP A 163 -18.76 15.06 -6.14
N ALA A 164 -18.50 16.19 -5.48
CA ALA A 164 -18.14 16.21 -4.06
C ALA A 164 -19.25 15.66 -3.15
N ASP A 165 -20.51 15.79 -3.58
CA ASP A 165 -21.68 15.25 -2.90
C ASP A 165 -21.74 13.71 -2.97
N VAL A 166 -21.43 13.12 -4.13
CA VAL A 166 -21.32 11.66 -4.31
C VAL A 166 -20.21 11.09 -3.42
N ILE A 167 -19.06 11.77 -3.40
CA ILE A 167 -17.92 11.40 -2.54
C ILE A 167 -18.34 11.47 -1.07
N HIS A 168 -19.04 12.53 -0.67
CA HIS A 168 -19.53 12.69 0.71
C HIS A 168 -20.49 11.58 1.10
N GLN A 169 -21.48 11.27 0.24
CA GLN A 169 -22.42 10.17 0.46
C GLN A 169 -21.71 8.82 0.59
N THR A 170 -20.69 8.58 -0.22
CA THR A 170 -19.87 7.35 -0.15
C THR A 170 -19.14 7.24 1.19
N ILE A 171 -18.58 8.35 1.70
CA ILE A 171 -17.95 8.38 3.02
C ILE A 171 -18.98 8.12 4.14
N GLU A 172 -20.16 8.76 4.06
CA GLU A 172 -21.24 8.54 5.03
C GLU A 172 -21.70 7.08 5.03
N TYR A 173 -21.78 6.45 3.86
CA TYR A 173 -22.08 5.04 3.73
C TYR A 173 -21.03 4.19 4.48
N TRP A 174 -19.75 4.54 4.40
CA TRP A 174 -18.65 3.90 5.12
C TRP A 174 -18.57 4.25 6.62
N ALA A 175 -19.53 4.98 7.19
CA ALA A 175 -19.49 5.37 8.60
C ALA A 175 -19.38 4.13 9.53
N GLY A 176 -18.38 4.17 10.42
CA GLY A 176 -18.08 3.07 11.35
C GLY A 176 -17.17 1.97 10.78
N LEU A 177 -16.77 2.08 9.52
CA LEU A 177 -15.76 1.22 8.88
C LEU A 177 -14.41 1.94 8.79
N ASP A 178 -13.36 1.21 8.42
CA ASP A 178 -11.99 1.73 8.39
C ASP A 178 -11.60 2.32 7.02
N LEU A 179 -12.27 3.43 6.65
CA LEU A 179 -11.98 4.23 5.46
C LEU A 179 -11.31 5.55 5.81
N ILE A 180 -10.16 5.79 5.19
CA ILE A 180 -9.44 7.06 5.19
C ILE A 180 -9.55 7.66 3.79
N ALA A 181 -10.20 8.82 3.65
CA ALA A 181 -10.23 9.54 2.39
C ALA A 181 -9.29 10.76 2.44
N LEU A 182 -8.51 10.98 1.39
CA LEU A 182 -7.59 12.11 1.25
C LEU A 182 -7.88 12.82 -0.07
N PHE A 183 -8.20 14.10 0.04
CA PHE A 183 -8.66 14.87 -1.11
C PHE A 183 -7.58 15.82 -1.62
N HIS A 184 -7.31 15.76 -2.92
CA HIS A 184 -6.48 16.76 -3.57
C HIS A 184 -7.31 18.04 -3.77
N GLY A 185 -6.97 19.10 -3.03
CA GLY A 185 -7.72 20.35 -3.00
C GLY A 185 -8.61 20.49 -1.76
N ASN A 186 -9.55 21.45 -1.84
CA ASN A 186 -10.42 21.76 -0.72
C ASN A 186 -11.57 20.74 -0.62
N TRP A 187 -11.84 20.28 0.59
CA TRP A 187 -12.97 19.44 0.96
C TRP A 187 -14.02 20.26 1.71
N SER A 188 -15.20 20.42 1.11
CA SER A 188 -16.30 21.24 1.66
C SER A 188 -16.98 20.63 2.87
N HIS A 189 -16.90 19.31 3.03
CA HIS A 189 -17.60 18.56 4.08
C HIS A 189 -16.72 18.16 5.26
N GLY A 190 -15.53 18.76 5.40
CA GLY A 190 -14.60 18.36 6.44
C GLY A 190 -13.39 19.29 6.59
N PRO A 191 -12.39 18.85 7.36
CA PRO A 191 -11.18 19.63 7.59
C PRO A 191 -10.38 19.80 6.29
N ASN A 192 -9.72 20.95 6.19
CA ASN A 192 -8.75 21.26 5.16
C ASN A 192 -7.39 21.50 5.80
N ARG A 193 -6.37 20.83 5.27
CA ARG A 193 -4.98 21.02 5.65
C ARG A 193 -4.28 21.83 4.60
N HIS A 194 -3.43 22.72 5.08
CA HIS A 194 -2.50 23.46 4.26
C HIS A 194 -1.09 23.05 4.64
N PRO A 195 -0.56 21.98 4.02
CA PRO A 195 0.81 21.56 4.19
C PRO A 195 1.76 22.75 4.11
N GLN A 196 2.53 22.92 5.18
CA GLN A 196 3.69 23.79 5.16
C GLN A 196 4.87 23.01 4.58
N PRO A 197 5.87 23.68 4.00
CA PRO A 197 7.09 23.01 3.61
C PRO A 197 7.67 22.36 4.86
N ALA A 198 7.66 21.03 4.90
CA ALA A 198 8.17 20.29 6.03
C ALA A 198 9.63 20.71 6.22
N HIS A 199 10.00 21.21 7.40
CA HIS A 199 11.41 21.55 7.68
C HIS A 199 12.34 20.34 7.55
N ARG A 200 11.78 19.13 7.48
CA ARG A 200 12.34 17.98 6.78
C ARG A 200 11.21 17.17 6.15
N PRO A 201 11.24 16.87 4.84
CA PRO A 201 10.45 15.76 4.34
C PRO A 201 10.95 14.49 5.04
N THR A 202 10.04 13.65 5.52
CA THR A 202 10.36 12.25 5.85
C THR A 202 11.13 11.65 4.68
N LEU A 203 12.10 10.77 4.95
CA LEU A 203 13.02 10.21 3.94
C LEU A 203 12.30 9.78 2.66
N HIS A 204 11.09 9.23 2.79
CA HIS A 204 10.21 8.86 1.69
C HIS A 204 9.80 10.02 0.78
N ALA A 205 9.46 11.19 1.30
CA ALA A 205 9.07 12.36 0.51
C ALA A 205 10.26 13.00 -0.26
N GLN A 206 11.49 12.86 0.25
CA GLN A 206 12.68 13.29 -0.51
C GLN A 206 12.91 12.43 -1.76
N LEU A 207 12.57 11.14 -1.71
CA LEU A 207 12.70 10.23 -2.85
C LEU A 207 11.87 10.72 -4.05
N PHE A 208 10.69 11.29 -3.85
CA PHE A 208 9.79 11.69 -4.95
C PHE A 208 9.90 13.14 -5.41
N THR A 209 10.66 13.97 -4.69
CA THR A 209 10.83 15.40 -5.04
C THR A 209 12.10 15.65 -5.85
N THR A 210 13.06 14.71 -5.86
CA THR A 210 14.36 14.88 -6.54
C THR A 210 14.78 13.73 -7.46
N GLN A 211 14.15 12.57 -7.36
CA GLN A 211 14.45 11.42 -8.22
C GLN A 211 13.24 11.04 -9.08
N PRO A 212 13.46 10.37 -10.22
CA PRO A 212 12.37 9.77 -10.99
C PRO A 212 11.53 8.86 -10.10
N VAL A 213 10.20 8.92 -10.22
CA VAL A 213 9.24 8.10 -9.45
C VAL A 213 9.62 6.61 -9.48
N SER A 214 10.16 6.13 -10.60
CA SER A 214 10.65 4.77 -10.75
C SER A 214 11.83 4.41 -9.84
N GLU A 215 12.77 5.33 -9.61
CA GLU A 215 13.89 5.12 -8.68
C GLU A 215 13.41 5.15 -7.23
N SER A 216 12.49 6.06 -6.92
CA SER A 216 11.88 6.17 -5.60
C SER A 216 11.15 4.88 -5.23
N ILE A 217 10.35 4.32 -6.15
CA ILE A 217 9.63 3.07 -5.95
C ILE A 217 10.61 1.88 -5.86
N ALA A 218 11.63 1.82 -6.71
CA ALA A 218 12.63 0.76 -6.65
C ALA A 218 13.41 0.76 -5.31
N LEU A 219 13.75 1.94 -4.79
CA LEU A 219 14.43 2.07 -3.49
C LEU A 219 13.54 1.63 -2.32
N LEU A 220 12.23 1.84 -2.45
CA LEU A 220 11.25 1.38 -1.46
C LEU A 220 11.11 -0.13 -1.47
N GLN A 221 11.07 -0.75 -2.65
CA GLN A 221 11.01 -2.20 -2.81
C GLN A 221 12.30 -2.93 -2.37
N GLN A 222 13.44 -2.23 -2.29
CA GLN A 222 14.73 -2.80 -1.84
C GLN A 222 14.93 -2.73 -0.32
N SER A 223 14.00 -2.12 0.41
CA SER A 223 14.10 -1.93 1.86
C SER A 223 13.44 -3.06 2.67
N ASP A 224 12.81 -4.02 1.99
CA ASP A 224 12.28 -5.29 2.53
C ASP A 224 13.34 -6.41 2.43
#